data_AF-X1J511-F1
#
_entry.id   AF-X1J511-F1
#
_cell.length_a   1.000
_cell.length_b   1.000
_cell.length_c   1.000
_cell.angle_alpha   90.00
_cell.angle_beta   90.00
_cell.angle_gamma   90.00
#
_symmetry.space_group_name_H-M   'P 1'
#
loop_
_entity.id
_entity.type
_entity.pdbx_description
1 polymer ?
#
loop_
_entity_poly.entity_id
_entity_poly.type
_entity_poly.pdbx_seq_one_letter_code
_entity_poly.pdbx_strand_id
1 'polypeptide(L)'
;MAYLMVMQVSFFGVVVAVMQVVTAIGMPIMGALSDTVGKRKPFVISLTGVILIFASLLGLFHNIYVVLILYVIANLAYQWSLAFYDAMLPFIAAPKDVGKVGGFGVAFGYLGTIISLLVMFPLIMAYGDVVSKDPNPANLAYGYAGEWFTFYSSFNLWE
;
A
#
# COMPACT_ATOMS: atom_id res chain seq x y z
N MET A 1 16.65 -15.47 -16.98
CA MET A 1 15.29 -15.14 -16.50
C MET A 1 15.16 -15.23 -14.98
N ALA A 2 15.38 -16.38 -14.33
CA ALA A 2 15.25 -16.52 -12.87
C ALA A 2 16.13 -15.54 -12.05
N TYR A 3 17.39 -15.32 -12.46
CA TYR A 3 18.28 -14.37 -11.77
C TYR A 3 17.78 -12.92 -11.80
N LEU A 4 17.20 -12.47 -12.93
CA LEU A 4 16.66 -11.11 -13.06
C LEU A 4 15.42 -10.92 -12.17
N MET A 5 14.58 -11.95 -12.07
CA MET A 5 13.42 -11.96 -11.19
C MET A 5 13.85 -11.90 -9.71
N VAL A 6 14.83 -12.72 -9.31
CA VAL A 6 15.37 -12.70 -7.93
C VAL A 6 15.97 -11.33 -7.58
N MET A 7 16.70 -10.71 -8.51
CA MET A 7 17.25 -9.37 -8.28
C MET A 7 16.17 -8.29 -8.13
N GLN A 8 15.05 -8.38 -8.84
CA GLN A 8 13.95 -7.43 -8.73
C GLN A 8 13.18 -7.56 -7.42
N VAL A 9 12.89 -8.79 -6.98
CA VAL A 9 12.29 -9.07 -5.67
C VAL A 9 13.20 -8.53 -4.55
N SER A 10 14.51 -8.74 -4.69
CA SER A 10 15.51 -8.24 -3.73
C SER A 10 15.54 -6.71 -3.69
N PHE A 11 15.46 -6.06 -4.86
CA PHE A 11 15.43 -4.60 -4.97
C PHE A 11 14.16 -4.00 -4.35
N PHE A 12 12.98 -4.60 -4.59
CA PHE A 12 11.73 -4.22 -3.93
C PHE A 12 11.85 -4.32 -2.41
N GLY A 13 12.38 -5.43 -1.89
CA GLY A 13 12.59 -5.63 -0.46
C GLY A 13 13.45 -4.54 0.18
N VAL A 14 14.55 -4.13 -0.49
CA VAL A 14 15.41 -3.03 -0.03
C VAL A 14 14.63 -1.70 -0.03
N VAL A 15 13.87 -1.40 -1.08
CA VAL A 15 13.05 -0.19 -1.16
C VAL A 15 12.03 -0.13 -0.03
N VAL A 16 11.32 -1.23 0.24
CA VAL A 16 10.36 -1.31 1.34
C VAL A 16 11.05 -1.13 2.69
N ALA A 17 12.21 -1.75 2.91
CA ALA A 17 12.96 -1.59 4.15
C ALA A 17 13.36 -0.12 4.39
N VAL A 18 13.92 0.54 3.38
CA VAL A 18 14.28 1.97 3.46
C VAL A 18 13.05 2.84 3.71
N MET A 19 11.94 2.57 3.01
CA MET A 19 10.68 3.27 3.22
C MET A 19 10.17 3.12 4.66
N GLN A 20 10.27 1.93 5.27
CA GLN A 20 9.86 1.73 6.66
C GLN A 20 10.75 2.48 7.64
N VAL A 21 12.05 2.58 7.38
CA VAL A 21 12.96 3.43 8.17
C VAL A 21 12.55 4.90 8.07
N VAL A 22 12.29 5.39 6.85
CA VAL A 22 11.82 6.78 6.63
C VAL A 22 10.49 7.02 7.34
N THR A 23 9.58 6.05 7.30
CA THR A 23 8.29 6.14 8.00
C THR A 23 8.50 6.24 9.50
N ALA A 24 9.33 5.37 10.08
CA ALA A 24 9.62 5.34 11.51
C ALA A 24 10.22 6.68 12.00
N ILE A 25 11.12 7.28 11.21
CA ILE A 25 11.70 8.60 11.51
C ILE A 25 10.66 9.72 11.32
N GLY A 26 9.76 9.59 10.35
CA GLY A 26 8.70 10.56 10.09
C GLY A 26 7.58 10.54 11.12
N MET A 27 7.35 9.41 11.81
CA MET A 27 6.26 9.26 12.79
C MET A 27 6.32 10.26 13.94
N PRO A 28 7.46 10.51 14.63
CA PRO A 28 7.56 11.57 15.64
C PRO A 28 7.19 12.96 15.12
N ILE A 29 7.59 13.28 13.88
CA ILE A 29 7.29 14.57 13.25
C ILE A 29 5.78 14.68 13.00
N MET A 30 5.17 13.63 12.45
CA MET A 30 3.73 13.59 12.20
C MET A 30 2.92 13.59 13.49
N GLY A 31 3.38 12.92 14.55
CA GLY A 31 2.78 12.95 15.87
C GLY A 31 2.77 14.37 16.44
N ALA A 32 3.92 15.06 16.43
CA ALA A 32 4.02 16.45 16.88
C ALA A 32 3.15 17.41 16.03
N LEU A 33 3.08 17.19 14.72
CA LEU A 33 2.14 17.91 13.85
C LEU A 33 0.68 17.64 14.23
N SER A 34 0.33 16.40 14.54
CA SER A 34 -1.04 16.06 14.96
C SER A 34 -1.44 16.72 16.29
N ASP A 35 -0.48 16.94 17.18
CA ASP A 35 -0.69 17.57 18.48
C ASP A 35 -0.80 19.10 18.39
N THR A 36 -0.03 19.72 17.49
CA THR A 36 -0.03 21.18 17.30
C THR A 36 -1.18 21.67 16.41
N VAL A 37 -1.63 20.84 15.47
CA VAL A 37 -2.70 21.19 14.53
C VAL A 37 -4.07 20.95 15.19
N GLY A 38 -4.76 22.03 15.55
CA GLY A 38 -6.11 21.97 16.13
C GLY A 38 -7.21 21.39 15.23
N LYS A 39 -6.95 21.20 13.92
CA LYS A 39 -7.88 20.58 12.96
C LYS A 39 -7.22 19.35 12.31
N ARG A 40 -7.42 18.17 12.89
CA ARG A 40 -6.85 16.89 12.44
C ARG A 40 -7.55 16.30 11.19
N LYS A 41 -8.86 16.55 11.04
CA LYS A 41 -9.69 16.02 9.94
C LYS A 41 -9.21 16.39 8.53
N PRO A 42 -8.83 17.65 8.23
CA PRO A 42 -8.29 18.01 6.91
C PRO A 42 -7.03 17.24 6.52
N PHE A 43 -6.14 16.93 7.49
CA PHE A 43 -4.93 16.17 7.21
C PHE A 43 -5.24 14.73 6.78
N VAL A 44 -6.15 14.06 7.49
CA VAL A 44 -6.61 12.72 7.12
C VAL A 44 -7.21 12.71 5.71
N ILE A 45 -8.04 13.71 5.37
CA ILE A 45 -8.68 13.80 4.05
C ILE A 45 -7.62 14.04 2.96
N SER A 46 -6.71 15.00 3.17
CA SER A 46 -5.66 15.32 2.19
C SER A 46 -4.74 14.13 1.95
N LEU A 47 -4.28 13.45 3.01
CA LEU A 47 -3.45 12.25 2.88
C LEU A 47 -4.20 11.11 2.21
N THR A 48 -5.49 10.93 2.51
CA THR A 48 -6.35 9.96 1.80
C THR A 48 -6.44 10.29 0.30
N GLY A 49 -6.56 11.56 -0.06
CA GLY A 49 -6.52 12.01 -1.46
C GLY A 49 -5.21 11.65 -2.15
N VAL A 50 -4.07 11.86 -1.48
CA VAL A 50 -2.75 11.43 -1.98
C VAL A 50 -2.73 9.91 -2.17
N ILE A 51 -3.18 9.13 -1.21
CA ILE A 51 -3.23 7.66 -1.33
C ILE A 51 -4.04 7.25 -2.56
N LEU A 52 -5.25 7.80 -2.74
CA LEU A 52 -6.12 7.44 -3.86
C LEU A 52 -5.52 7.80 -5.23
N ILE A 53 -4.91 8.99 -5.35
CA ILE A 53 -4.27 9.43 -6.58
C ILE A 53 -3.12 8.50 -6.92
N PHE A 54 -2.18 8.31 -6.00
CA PHE A 54 -0.96 7.54 -6.27
C PHE A 54 -1.26 6.04 -6.42
N ALA A 55 -2.21 5.49 -5.67
CA ALA A 55 -2.64 4.09 -5.82
C ALA A 55 -3.33 3.84 -7.17
N SER A 56 -4.14 4.80 -7.65
CA SER A 56 -4.78 4.68 -8.98
C SER A 56 -3.76 4.77 -10.11
N LEU A 57 -2.68 5.54 -9.91
CA LEU A 57 -1.59 5.68 -10.87
C LEU A 57 -0.71 4.43 -10.96
N LEU A 58 -0.63 3.59 -9.92
CA LEU A 58 0.22 2.39 -9.91
C LEU A 58 -0.01 1.48 -11.12
N GLY A 59 -1.25 1.47 -11.60
CA GLY A 59 -1.62 0.67 -12.75
C GLY A 59 -1.17 1.20 -14.11
N LEU A 60 -1.05 2.52 -14.25
CA LEU A 60 -0.94 3.13 -15.57
C LEU A 60 0.48 3.03 -16.16
N PHE A 61 1.47 2.66 -15.34
CA PHE A 61 2.88 2.67 -15.72
C PHE A 61 3.46 1.26 -15.76
N HIS A 62 4.27 0.98 -16.78
CA HIS A 62 4.96 -0.31 -16.96
C HIS A 62 6.41 -0.29 -16.45
N ASN A 63 6.95 0.90 -16.13
CA ASN A 63 8.31 1.05 -15.62
C ASN A 63 8.36 0.81 -14.10
N ILE A 64 9.07 -0.24 -13.68
CA ILE A 64 9.19 -0.65 -12.28
C ILE A 64 9.68 0.47 -11.36
N TYR A 65 10.63 1.31 -11.79
CA TYR A 65 11.14 2.39 -10.95
C TYR A 65 10.08 3.46 -10.68
N VAL A 66 9.24 3.75 -11.67
CA VAL A 66 8.12 4.70 -11.52
C VAL A 66 7.07 4.11 -10.59
N VAL A 67 6.70 2.84 -10.77
CA VAL A 67 5.73 2.14 -9.91
C VAL A 67 6.21 2.09 -8.46
N LEU A 68 7.50 1.84 -8.22
CA LEU A 68 8.09 1.83 -6.89
C LEU A 68 8.03 3.20 -6.21
N ILE A 69 8.31 4.29 -6.93
CA ILE A 69 8.21 5.65 -6.39
C ILE A 69 6.75 5.96 -6.01
N LEU A 70 5.81 5.65 -6.90
CA LEU A 70 4.38 5.85 -6.63
C LEU A 70 3.92 5.03 -5.43
N TYR A 71 4.39 3.78 -5.30
CA TYR A 71 4.10 2.90 -4.18
C TYR A 71 4.62 3.49 -2.86
N VAL A 72 5.88 3.95 -2.84
CA VAL A 72 6.50 4.57 -1.67
C VAL A 72 5.71 5.80 -1.20
N ILE A 73 5.29 6.66 -2.14
CA ILE A 73 4.51 7.85 -1.82
C ILE A 73 3.14 7.48 -1.24
N ALA A 74 2.42 6.55 -1.89
CA ALA A 74 1.11 6.10 -1.41
C ALA A 74 1.21 5.45 -0.02
N ASN A 75 2.24 4.63 0.22
CA ASN A 75 2.41 3.91 1.47
C ASN A 75 2.85 4.84 2.62
N LEU A 76 3.75 5.79 2.36
CA LEU A 76 4.10 6.84 3.35
C LEU A 76 2.88 7.66 3.74
N ALA A 77 2.09 8.11 2.76
CA ALA A 77 0.86 8.86 3.03
C ALA A 77 -0.15 8.04 3.85
N TYR A 78 -0.28 6.74 3.58
CA TYR A 78 -1.11 5.82 4.36
C TYR A 78 -0.67 5.74 5.83
N GLN A 79 0.62 5.47 6.08
CA GLN A 79 1.12 5.32 7.43
C GLN A 79 1.04 6.63 8.22
N TRP A 80 1.31 7.77 7.59
CA TRP A 80 1.15 9.06 8.23
C TRP A 80 -0.32 9.41 8.48
N SER A 81 -1.24 9.04 7.58
CA SER A 81 -2.67 9.25 7.77
C SER A 81 -3.21 8.49 8.98
N LEU A 82 -2.68 7.29 9.26
CA LEU A 82 -3.04 6.52 10.45
C LEU A 82 -2.68 7.26 11.74
N ALA A 83 -1.51 7.90 11.80
CA ALA A 83 -1.12 8.70 12.97
C ALA A 83 -2.13 9.83 13.26
N PHE A 84 -2.59 10.55 12.23
CA PHE A 84 -3.63 11.58 12.39
C PHE A 84 -5.02 10.99 12.71
N TYR A 85 -5.33 9.81 12.17
CA TYR A 85 -6.58 9.10 12.45
C TYR A 85 -6.66 8.68 13.93
N ASP A 86 -5.61 8.03 14.44
CA ASP A 86 -5.54 7.57 15.82
C ASP A 86 -5.58 8.75 16.80
N ALA A 87 -4.88 9.83 16.46
CA ALA A 87 -4.93 11.08 17.20
C ALA A 87 -6.35 11.69 17.21
N MET A 88 -7.17 11.49 16.18
CA MET A 88 -8.53 12.05 16.12
C MET A 88 -9.56 11.23 16.93
N LEU A 89 -9.33 9.93 17.14
CA LEU A 89 -10.28 9.02 17.79
C LEU A 89 -10.78 9.52 19.17
N PRO A 90 -9.93 9.99 20.10
CA PRO A 90 -10.39 10.49 21.41
C PRO A 90 -11.28 11.73 21.36
N PHE A 91 -11.27 12.47 20.25
CA PHE A 91 -12.07 13.68 20.08
C PHE A 91 -13.46 13.39 19.47
N ILE A 92 -13.60 12.25 18.78
CA ILE A 92 -14.84 11.88 18.09
C ILE A 92 -15.65 10.82 18.83
N ALA A 93 -15.03 10.07 19.74
CA ALA A 93 -15.66 9.00 20.51
C ALA A 93 -15.56 9.27 22.01
N ALA A 94 -16.57 8.81 22.76
CA ALA A 94 -16.49 8.81 24.23
C ALA A 94 -15.32 7.92 24.69
N PRO A 95 -14.62 8.23 25.81
CA PRO A 95 -13.44 7.48 26.26
C PRO A 95 -13.64 5.96 26.35
N LYS A 96 -14.85 5.52 26.74
CA LYS A 96 -15.26 4.12 26.84
C LYS A 96 -15.47 3.41 25.49
N ASP A 97 -15.67 4.18 24.41
CA ASP A 97 -16.01 3.68 23.07
C ASP A 97 -14.90 3.93 22.04
N VAL A 98 -13.81 4.63 22.40
CA VAL A 98 -12.64 4.88 21.52
C VAL A 98 -12.13 3.59 20.88
N GLY A 99 -11.94 2.54 21.70
CA GLY A 99 -11.48 1.24 21.20
C GLY A 99 -12.47 0.55 20.26
N LYS A 100 -13.78 0.73 20.47
CA LYS A 100 -14.80 0.17 19.57
C LYS A 100 -14.83 0.90 18.23
N VAL A 101 -14.80 2.23 18.25
CA VAL A 101 -14.83 3.05 17.03
C VAL A 101 -13.57 2.82 16.20
N GLY A 102 -12.39 2.79 16.83
CA GLY A 102 -11.14 2.43 16.16
C GLY A 102 -11.16 0.99 15.62
N GLY A 103 -11.67 0.05 16.42
CA GLY A 103 -11.82 -1.36 16.02
C GLY A 103 -12.73 -1.54 14.80
N PHE A 104 -13.86 -0.81 14.73
CA PHE A 104 -14.69 -0.79 13.54
C PHE A 104 -13.96 -0.22 12.33
N GLY A 105 -13.18 0.86 12.51
CA GLY A 105 -12.36 1.43 11.44
C GLY A 105 -11.39 0.40 10.85
N VAL A 106 -10.67 -0.33 11.70
CA VAL A 106 -9.76 -1.41 11.28
C VAL A 106 -10.52 -2.55 10.61
N ALA A 107 -11.66 -2.98 11.16
CA ALA A 107 -12.48 -4.04 10.59
C ALA A 107 -12.98 -3.69 9.18
N PHE A 108 -13.45 -2.45 8.97
CA PHE A 108 -13.85 -1.96 7.64
C PHE A 108 -12.65 -1.89 6.68
N GLY A 109 -11.46 -1.53 7.17
CA GLY A 109 -10.23 -1.59 6.38
C GLY A 109 -9.94 -3.00 5.85
N TYR A 110 -9.97 -4.01 6.73
CA TYR A 110 -9.76 -5.41 6.34
C TYR A 110 -10.87 -5.94 5.41
N LEU A 111 -12.13 -5.57 5.66
CA LEU A 111 -13.23 -5.91 4.76
C LEU A 111 -12.99 -5.34 3.35
N GLY A 112 -12.50 -4.10 3.25
CA GLY A 112 -12.11 -3.50 1.97
C GLY A 112 -11.03 -4.31 1.25
N THR A 113 -10.00 -4.77 1.98
CA THR A 113 -8.96 -5.63 1.41
C THR A 113 -9.52 -6.96 0.88
N ILE A 114 -10.40 -7.61 1.64
CA ILE A 114 -11.05 -8.87 1.23
C ILE A 114 -11.89 -8.65 -0.03
N ILE A 115 -12.72 -7.60 -0.04
CA ILE A 115 -13.57 -7.26 -1.20
C ILE A 115 -12.70 -6.96 -2.42
N SER A 116 -11.64 -6.17 -2.25
CA SER A 116 -10.70 -5.85 -3.32
C SER A 116 -10.08 -7.12 -3.91
N LEU A 117 -9.64 -8.06 -3.07
CA LEU A 117 -9.08 -9.33 -3.52
C LEU A 117 -10.12 -10.17 -4.27
N LEU A 118 -11.34 -10.30 -3.74
CA LEU A 118 -12.42 -11.06 -4.38
C LEU A 118 -12.83 -10.50 -5.74
N VAL A 119 -12.69 -9.19 -5.95
CA VAL A 119 -12.98 -8.53 -7.23
C VAL A 119 -11.78 -8.61 -8.18
N MET A 120 -10.58 -8.33 -7.70
CA MET A 120 -9.37 -8.27 -8.53
C MET A 120 -8.92 -9.65 -9.00
N PHE A 121 -9.04 -10.67 -8.17
CA PHE A 121 -8.61 -12.03 -8.52
C PHE A 121 -9.29 -12.59 -9.79
N PRO A 122 -10.64 -12.61 -9.93
CA PRO A 122 -11.27 -13.07 -11.16
C PRO A 122 -11.00 -12.15 -12.36
N LEU A 123 -10.84 -10.84 -12.13
CA LEU A 123 -10.49 -9.89 -13.21
C LEU A 123 -9.10 -10.19 -13.78
N ILE A 124 -8.12 -10.48 -12.91
CA ILE A 124 -6.77 -10.89 -13.32
C ILE A 124 -6.83 -12.24 -14.04
N MET A 125 -7.63 -13.19 -13.57
CA MET A 125 -7.76 -14.48 -14.25
C MET A 125 -8.42 -14.38 -15.64
N ALA A 126 -9.38 -13.46 -15.80
CA ALA A 126 -10.13 -13.31 -17.05
C ALA A 126 -9.44 -12.40 -18.07
N TYR A 127 -8.73 -11.36 -17.62
CA TYR A 127 -8.16 -10.30 -18.45
C TYR A 127 -6.66 -10.07 -18.23
N GLY A 128 -6.02 -10.85 -17.37
CA GLY A 128 -4.59 -10.76 -17.10
C GLY A 128 -3.80 -11.27 -18.31
N ASP A 129 -3.48 -10.36 -19.22
CA ASP A 129 -2.47 -10.59 -20.26
C ASP A 129 -1.10 -10.69 -19.56
N VAL A 130 -0.77 -11.89 -19.11
CA VAL A 130 0.55 -12.20 -18.58
C VAL A 130 1.53 -12.25 -19.75
N VAL A 131 2.48 -11.30 -19.74
CA VAL A 131 3.65 -11.23 -20.63
C VAL A 131 3.36 -10.53 -21.97
N SER A 132 3.90 -9.31 -22.09
CA SER A 132 4.29 -8.74 -23.38
C SER A 132 4.97 -9.81 -24.23
N LYS A 133 4.41 -10.12 -25.40
CA LYS A 133 4.97 -11.05 -26.38
C LYS A 133 6.38 -10.68 -26.88
N ASP A 134 6.96 -9.58 -26.40
CA ASP A 134 8.27 -9.08 -26.78
C ASP A 134 9.37 -9.50 -25.78
N PRO A 135 10.40 -10.25 -26.20
CA PRO A 135 11.50 -10.72 -25.36
C PRO A 135 12.55 -9.63 -25.03
N ASN A 136 12.19 -8.34 -25.11
CA ASN A 136 13.12 -7.25 -24.81
C ASN A 136 13.12 -6.94 -23.30
N PRO A 137 14.24 -7.12 -22.58
CA PRO A 137 14.34 -6.88 -21.13
C PRO A 137 14.07 -5.43 -20.70
N ALA A 138 14.02 -4.48 -21.64
CA ALA A 138 13.62 -3.09 -21.38
C ALA A 138 12.09 -2.88 -21.33
N ASN A 139 11.29 -3.84 -21.84
CA ASN A 139 9.83 -3.80 -21.94
C ASN A 139 9.19 -5.04 -21.28
N LEU A 140 9.72 -5.47 -20.13
CA LEU A 140 9.02 -6.41 -19.27
C LEU A 140 7.78 -5.71 -18.72
N ALA A 141 6.68 -5.84 -19.46
CA ALA A 141 5.37 -5.37 -19.04
C ALA A 141 4.99 -6.12 -17.77
N TYR A 142 5.18 -5.49 -16.62
CA TYR A 142 4.41 -5.82 -15.42
C TYR A 142 2.98 -5.34 -15.68
N GLY A 143 2.23 -6.05 -16.53
CA GLY A 143 0.79 -5.92 -16.51
C GLY A 143 0.34 -6.37 -15.13
N TYR A 144 -0.01 -5.42 -14.24
CA TYR A 144 -0.78 -5.50 -12.97
C TYR A 144 -0.68 -6.76 -12.05
N ALA A 145 0.21 -7.72 -12.32
CA ALA A 145 0.07 -9.11 -11.89
C ALA A 145 1.42 -9.84 -11.71
N GLY A 146 2.55 -9.13 -11.68
CA GLY A 146 3.86 -9.79 -11.65
C GLY A 146 4.21 -10.56 -10.37
N GLU A 147 3.54 -10.32 -9.24
CA GLU A 147 3.98 -10.81 -7.93
C GLU A 147 2.90 -11.50 -7.08
N TRP A 148 1.67 -11.75 -7.56
CA TRP A 148 0.72 -12.56 -6.77
C TRP A 148 1.22 -14.03 -6.61
N PHE A 149 2.12 -14.46 -7.50
CA PHE A 149 2.77 -15.76 -7.51
C PHE A 149 3.70 -16.03 -6.30
N THR A 150 4.22 -15.00 -5.60
CA THR A 150 5.01 -15.18 -4.36
C THR A 150 4.15 -15.36 -3.12
N PHE A 151 2.87 -14.96 -3.17
CA PHE A 151 1.89 -15.17 -2.10
C PHE A 151 1.23 -16.56 -2.18
N TYR A 152 0.99 -17.12 -3.38
CA TYR A 152 0.41 -18.48 -3.51
C TYR A 152 1.44 -19.59 -3.26
N SER A 153 2.73 -19.35 -3.57
CA SER A 153 3.79 -20.34 -3.36
C SER A 153 4.22 -20.51 -1.89
N SER A 154 3.85 -19.61 -0.97
CA SER A 154 4.14 -19.76 0.47
C SER A 154 3.17 -20.69 1.20
N PHE A 155 1.98 -20.93 0.64
CA PHE A 155 0.97 -21.83 1.20
C PHE A 155 1.13 -23.30 0.76
N ASN A 156 1.98 -23.60 -0.23
CA ASN A 156 2.22 -24.96 -0.77
C ASN A 156 3.57 -25.59 -0.36
N LEU A 157 4.25 -25.05 0.66
CA LEU A 157 5.51 -25.61 1.20
C LEU A 157 5.31 -26.37 2.53
N TRP A 158 4.07 -26.79 2.81
CA TRP A 158 3.72 -27.63 3.96
C TRP A 158 3.26 -29.04 3.55
N GLU A 159 3.84 -29.57 2.47
CA GLU A 159 3.93 -31.02 2.21
C GLU A 159 5.39 -31.42 1.96
#